data_AF-A0A352B665-F1
#
_entry.id   AF-A0A352B665-F1
#
_cell.length_a   1.000
_cell.length_b   1.000
_cell.length_c   1.000
_cell.angle_alpha   90.00
_cell.angle_beta   90.00
_cell.angle_gamma   90.00
#
_symmetry.space_group_name_H-M   'P 1'
#
loop_
_entity.id
_entity.type
_entity.pdbx_description
1 polymer ?
#
loop_
_entity_poly.entity_id
_entity_poly.type
_entity_poly.pdbx_seq_one_letter_code
_entity_poly.pdbx_strand_id
1 'polypeptide(L)' 'KQLPRLAPALVGLRRTLHQQPERGGEEQQTATLITGVLDSLGLPATTGVAGHGVVALIDGHHPGPTVGLRADM' A
#
# COMPACT_ATOMS: atom_id res chain seq x y z
N LYS A 1 18.90 12.42 0.57
CA LYS A 1 18.23 11.19 0.05
C LYS A 1 17.60 10.46 1.25
N GLN A 2 16.28 10.48 1.40
CA GLN A 2 15.57 9.93 2.59
C GLN A 2 15.51 8.39 2.63
N LEU A 3 15.84 7.72 1.53
CA LEU A 3 15.79 6.27 1.37
C LEU A 3 16.49 5.45 2.48
N PRO A 4 17.70 5.79 2.96
CA PRO A 4 18.36 5.01 4.02
C PRO A 4 17.59 5.00 5.35
N ARG A 5 16.83 6.06 5.64
CA ARG A 5 16.02 6.18 6.87
C ARG A 5 14.75 5.32 6.81
N LEU A 6 14.18 5.13 5.62
CA LEU A 6 12.96 4.35 5.42
C LEU A 6 13.24 2.85 5.27
N ALA A 7 14.47 2.48 4.90
CA ALA A 7 14.85 1.10 4.61
C ALA A 7 14.48 0.11 5.74
N PRO A 8 14.70 0.38 7.04
CA PRO A 8 14.31 -0.56 8.09
C PRO A 8 12.80 -0.85 8.12
N ALA A 9 11.96 0.18 7.95
CA ALA A 9 10.51 0.03 7.95
C ALA A 9 10.03 -0.75 6.71
N LEU A 10 10.58 -0.45 5.54
CA LEU A 10 10.24 -1.16 4.29
C LEU A 10 10.67 -2.64 4.35
N VAL A 11 11.84 -2.92 4.91
CA VAL A 11 12.30 -4.31 5.14
C VAL A 11 11.40 -5.04 6.13
N GLY A 12 10.94 -4.34 7.18
CA GLY A 12 9.96 -4.87 8.13
C GLY A 12 8.65 -5.24 7.46
N LEU A 13 8.05 -4.31 6.71
CA LEU A 13 6.81 -4.54 5.96
C LEU A 13 6.94 -5.73 5.01
N ARG A 14 8.03 -5.80 4.23
CA ARG A 14 8.29 -6.93 3.33
C ARG A 14 8.35 -8.25 4.10
N ARG A 15 9.04 -8.29 5.25
CA ARG A 15 9.14 -9.51 6.07
C ARG A 15 7.78 -9.95 6.59
N THR A 16 6.95 -9.02 7.07
CA THR A 16 5.58 -9.33 7.52
C THR A 16 4.77 -9.96 6.39
N LEU A 17 4.74 -9.34 5.22
CA LEU A 17 4.05 -9.86 4.04
C LEU A 17 4.55 -11.25 3.63
N HIS A 18 5.88 -11.47 3.65
CA HIS A 18 6.45 -12.77 3.29
C HIS A 18 6.24 -13.87 4.35
N GLN A 19 6.04 -13.50 5.61
CA GLN A 19 5.79 -14.46 6.69
C GLN A 19 4.34 -14.96 6.68
N GLN A 20 3.42 -14.19 6.11
CA GLN A 20 1.99 -14.50 6.05
C GLN A 20 1.48 -14.39 4.60
N PRO A 21 1.96 -15.26 3.68
CA PRO A 21 1.51 -15.20 2.29
C PRO A 21 0.03 -15.62 2.19
N GLU A 22 -0.74 -14.84 1.46
CA GLU A 22 -2.14 -15.15 1.12
C GLU A 22 -2.25 -15.65 -0.33
N ARG A 23 -3.33 -16.35 -0.64
CA ARG A 23 -3.61 -16.81 -2.01
C ARG A 23 -4.33 -15.73 -2.80
N GLY A 24 -4.23 -15.85 -4.13
CA GLY A 24 -5.01 -15.05 -5.07
C GLY A 24 -6.51 -15.08 -4.75
N GLY A 25 -7.10 -13.91 -4.50
CA GLY A 25 -8.51 -13.74 -4.12
C GLY A 25 -8.81 -13.87 -2.63
N GLU A 26 -7.82 -14.15 -1.78
CA GLU A 26 -7.95 -14.35 -0.32
C GLU A 26 -7.09 -13.34 0.47
N GLU A 27 -6.64 -12.23 -0.15
CA GLU A 27 -5.66 -11.26 0.38
C GLU A 27 -6.23 -10.28 1.42
N GLN A 28 -7.14 -10.75 2.28
CA GLN A 28 -7.85 -9.91 3.23
C GLN A 28 -6.90 -9.29 4.27
N GLN A 29 -5.94 -10.06 4.78
CA GLN A 29 -5.00 -9.58 5.80
C GLN A 29 -3.97 -8.62 5.19
N THR A 30 -3.52 -8.92 3.97
CA THR A 30 -2.59 -8.07 3.21
C THR A 30 -3.22 -6.73 2.88
N ALA A 31 -4.47 -6.72 2.40
CA ALA A 31 -5.22 -5.49 2.15
C ALA A 31 -5.41 -4.68 3.44
N THR A 32 -5.70 -5.34 4.57
CA THR A 32 -5.83 -4.68 5.88
C THR A 32 -4.52 -4.05 6.33
N LEU A 33 -3.40 -4.77 6.20
CA LEU A 33 -2.07 -4.27 6.54
C LEU A 33 -1.70 -3.05 5.70
N ILE A 34 -1.89 -3.12 4.37
CA ILE A 34 -1.58 -2.01 3.46
C ILE A 34 -2.43 -0.79 3.78
N THR A 35 -3.74 -0.98 4.00
CA THR A 35 -4.64 0.12 4.36
C THR A 35 -4.23 0.78 5.67
N GLY A 36 -3.84 0.00 6.69
CA GLY A 36 -3.34 0.54 7.96
C GLY A 36 -2.04 1.33 7.81
N VAL A 37 -1.12 0.88 6.94
CA VAL A 37 0.10 1.63 6.62
C VAL A 37 -0.24 2.94 5.91
N LEU A 38 -1.13 2.93 4.91
CA LEU A 38 -1.55 4.13 4.19
C LEU A 38 -2.25 5.14 5.11
N ASP A 39 -3.14 4.67 5.99
CA ASP A 39 -3.80 5.49 7.00
C ASP A 39 -2.79 6.15 7.97
N SER A 40 -1.77 5.41 8.41
CA SER A 40 -0.70 5.96 9.26
C SER A 40 0.13 7.07 8.58
N LEU A 41 0.09 7.12 7.25
CA LEU A 41 0.74 8.15 6.42
C LEU A 41 -0.22 9.29 6.06
N GLY A 42 -1.47 9.25 6.53
CA GLY A 42 -2.51 10.22 6.19
C GLY A 42 -3.02 10.07 4.75
N LEU A 43 -2.92 8.87 4.18
CA LEU A 43 -3.37 8.55 2.83
C LEU A 43 -4.63 7.67 2.91
N PRO A 44 -5.84 8.25 2.92
CA PRO A 44 -7.06 7.46 2.93
C PRO A 44 -7.15 6.63 1.66
N ALA A 45 -7.39 5.33 1.83
CA ALA A 45 -7.47 4.38 0.73
C ALA A 45 -8.88 3.82 0.57
N THR A 46 -9.30 3.64 -0.67
CA THR A 46 -10.48 2.88 -1.04
C THR A 46 -10.11 1.40 -1.10
N THR A 47 -10.76 0.59 -0.26
CA THR A 47 -10.61 -0.87 -0.23
C THR A 47 -11.80 -1.54 -0.92
N GLY A 48 -11.72 -2.86 -1.15
CA GLY A 48 -12.83 -3.60 -1.77
C GLY A 48 -12.82 -3.55 -3.30
N VAL A 49 -11.77 -2.98 -3.91
CA VAL A 49 -11.69 -2.82 -5.36
C VAL A 49 -11.42 -4.18 -5.99
N ALA A 50 -12.39 -4.69 -6.76
CA ALA A 50 -12.32 -6.01 -7.37
C ALA A 50 -12.00 -7.16 -6.38
N GLY A 51 -12.51 -7.07 -5.14
CA GLY A 51 -12.24 -8.03 -4.07
C GLY A 51 -11.42 -7.38 -2.97
N HIS A 52 -10.12 -7.68 -2.88
CA HIS A 52 -9.23 -7.15 -1.84
C HIS A 52 -8.37 -5.96 -2.30
N GLY A 53 -8.57 -5.44 -3.52
CA GLY A 53 -7.77 -4.34 -4.04
C GLY A 53 -7.87 -3.06 -3.21
N VAL A 54 -6.74 -2.36 -3.12
CA VAL A 54 -6.56 -1.11 -2.39
C VAL A 54 -6.08 -0.02 -3.34
N VAL A 55 -6.74 1.14 -3.32
CA VAL A 55 -6.37 2.31 -4.14
C VAL A 55 -6.33 3.55 -3.27
N ALA A 56 -5.21 4.26 -3.27
CA ALA A 56 -5.08 5.58 -2.64
C ALA A 56 -4.75 6.64 -3.69
N LEU A 57 -5.35 7.83 -3.53
CA LEU A 57 -5.10 8.99 -4.37
C LEU A 57 -4.31 10.02 -3.56
N ILE A 58 -3.27 10.59 -4.17
CA ILE A 58 -2.51 11.69 -3.60
C ILE A 58 -2.76 12.92 -4.48
N ASP A 59 -3.54 13.87 -3.95
CA ASP A 59 -3.82 15.12 -4.65
C ASP A 59 -2.63 16.08 -4.51
N GLY A 60 -2.02 16.41 -5.65
CA GLY A 60 -0.99 17.43 -5.72
C GLY A 60 -1.56 18.84 -5.63
N HIS A 61 -0.73 19.81 -5.26
CA HIS A 61 -1.14 21.23 -5.14
C HIS A 61 -1.24 21.98 -6.48
N HIS A 62 -0.87 21.35 -7.60
CA HIS A 62 -0.78 21.99 -8.90
C HIS A 62 -1.49 21.16 -9.97
N PRO A 63 -2.12 21.81 -10.96
CA PRO A 63 -2.70 21.10 -12.10
C PRO A 63 -1.60 20.38 -12.89
N GLY A 64 -1.90 19.16 -13.34
CA GLY A 64 -0.94 18.34 -14.07
C GLY A 64 -1.45 16.93 -14.35
N PRO A 65 -0.64 16.10 -15.01
CA PRO A 65 -0.98 14.71 -15.29
C PRO A 65 -0.96 13.84 -14.03
N THR A 66 -1.84 12.84 -13.98
CA THR A 66 -1.86 11.82 -12.91
C THR A 66 -0.91 10.68 -13.24
N VAL A 67 -0.11 10.25 -12.26
CA VAL A 67 0.77 9.08 -12.37
C VAL A 67 0.20 7.92 -11.56
N GLY A 68 0.03 6.76 -12.19
CA GLY A 68 -0.40 5.53 -11.53
C GLY A 68 0.77 4.65 -11.12
N LEU A 69 0.84 4.28 -9.84
CA LEU A 69 1.72 3.24 -9.33
C LEU A 69 0.88 2.00 -9.02
N ARG A 70 1.20 0.86 -9.62
CA ARG A 70 0.46 -0.39 -9.47
C ARG A 70 1.40 -1.51 -9.01
N ALA A 71 0.94 -2.27 -8.03
CA ALA A 71 1.56 -3.51 -7.57
C ALA A 71 0.48 -4.58 -7.36
N ASP A 72 0.87 -5.84 -7.52
CA ASP A 72 0.13 -7.00 -7.05
C ASP A 72 0.44 -7.31 -5.58
N MET A 73 -0.43 -8.10 -4.96
CA MET A 73 -0.39 -8.52 -3.56
C MET A 73 -0.34 -10.04 -3.48
#